data_AF-A0A9P1E9L4-F1
#
_entry.id   AF-A0A9P1E9L4-F1
#
_cell.length_a   1.000
_cell.length_b   1.000
_cell.length_c   1.000
_cell.angle_alpha   90.00
_cell.angle_beta   90.00
_cell.angle_gamma   90.00
#
_symmetry.space_group_name_H-M   'P 1'
#
loop_
_entity.id
_entity.type
_entity.pdbx_description
1 polymer ?
#
loop_
_entity_poly.entity_id
_entity_poly.type
_entity_poly.pdbx_seq_one_letter_code
_entity_poly.pdbx_strand_id
1 'polypeptide(L)'
;MRTLLQILLSYGTYTNLELLEHYGFVLTDNPNDKAFIPLEPSMYQLCSWSSDLIHIGKEGNPSFALLSTLRLWATPQDMRKSIKQYVYSGNQLSPENEVSVMEWLVHKCLLLLGNLPTSLESDKNLLRFVDNTLEDCKMESGEMPLEFLNFLQSKNLIGEKPCLITSLPKTRYFHKWKLAIKWRLHFKAMLYKCIEYCTKTRDKIISQNH
;
A
#
# COMPACT_ATOMS: atom_id res chain seq x y z
N MET A 1 -32.64 28.25 6.61
CA MET A 1 -31.85 27.00 6.73
C MET A 1 -30.62 27.31 7.56
N ARG A 2 -30.46 26.73 8.76
CA ARG A 2 -29.20 26.81 9.52
C ARG A 2 -28.29 25.71 8.98
N THR A 3 -27.23 26.09 8.29
CA THR A 3 -26.11 25.19 7.98
C THR A 3 -25.38 24.90 9.29
N LEU A 4 -25.51 23.68 9.79
CA LEU A 4 -24.65 23.20 10.87
C LEU A 4 -23.24 23.06 10.30
N LEU A 5 -22.28 23.80 10.86
CA LEU A 5 -20.88 23.70 10.47
C LEU A 5 -20.29 22.44 11.10
N GLN A 6 -19.76 21.53 10.28
CA GLN A 6 -18.98 20.41 10.78
C GLN A 6 -17.56 20.90 11.09
N ILE A 7 -17.12 20.74 12.34
CA ILE A 7 -15.73 21.00 12.75
C ILE A 7 -14.99 19.66 12.72
N LEU A 8 -13.98 19.56 11.87
CA LEU A 8 -13.13 18.38 11.75
C LEU A 8 -11.83 18.58 12.54
N LEU A 9 -11.35 17.52 13.17
CA LEU A 9 -10.07 17.47 13.87
C LEU A 9 -9.15 16.47 13.18
N SER A 10 -7.83 16.74 13.23
CA SER A 10 -6.83 15.77 12.79
C SER A 10 -6.69 14.68 13.85
N TYR A 11 -6.73 13.42 13.43
CA TYR A 11 -6.57 12.27 14.31
C TYR A 11 -5.09 11.99 14.62
N GLY A 12 -4.16 12.57 13.86
CA GLY A 12 -2.71 12.34 14.02
C GLY A 12 -2.09 11.64 12.81
N THR A 13 -0.93 11.02 13.00
CA THR A 13 -0.09 10.43 11.94
C THR A 13 -0.40 8.96 11.69
N TYR A 14 -1.68 8.63 11.58
CA TYR A 14 -2.13 7.24 11.36
C TYR A 14 -2.07 6.86 9.88
N THR A 15 -1.64 5.63 9.61
CA THR A 15 -1.77 4.95 8.33
C THR A 15 -3.24 4.60 8.05
N ASN A 16 -3.59 4.32 6.78
CA ASN A 16 -4.94 3.86 6.48
C ASN A 16 -5.27 2.50 7.10
N LEU A 17 -4.27 1.66 7.41
CA LEU A 17 -4.49 0.41 8.12
C LEU A 17 -4.95 0.70 9.56
N GLU A 18 -4.22 1.54 10.29
CA GLU A 18 -4.57 1.91 11.67
C GLU A 18 -5.92 2.65 11.74
N LEU A 19 -6.21 3.54 10.78
CA LEU A 19 -7.51 4.20 10.68
C LEU A 19 -8.65 3.20 10.46
N LEU A 20 -8.41 2.18 9.63
CA LEU A 20 -9.39 1.13 9.37
C LEU A 20 -9.62 0.25 10.60
N GLU A 21 -8.55 -0.14 11.30
CA GLU A 21 -8.60 -1.02 12.48
C GLU A 21 -9.22 -0.34 13.69
N HIS A 22 -8.83 0.91 13.98
CA HIS A 22 -9.25 1.62 15.19
C HIS A 22 -10.53 2.42 15.01
N TYR A 23 -10.76 2.99 13.82
CA TYR A 23 -11.86 3.94 13.59
C TYR A 23 -12.83 3.51 12.50
N GLY A 24 -12.50 2.51 11.69
CA GLY A 24 -13.40 1.95 10.68
C GLY A 24 -13.57 2.83 9.44
N PHE A 25 -12.55 3.59 9.04
CA PHE A 25 -12.56 4.35 7.79
C PHE A 25 -11.19 4.37 7.10
N VAL A 26 -11.20 4.66 5.80
CA VAL A 26 -10.00 4.79 4.95
C VAL A 26 -10.06 6.13 4.23
N LEU A 27 -9.03 6.95 4.43
CA LEU A 27 -8.92 8.25 3.77
C LEU A 27 -8.43 8.05 2.33
N THR A 28 -9.07 8.75 1.38
CA THR A 28 -8.72 8.66 -0.04
C THR A 28 -7.31 9.21 -0.31
N ASP A 29 -6.92 10.27 0.40
CA ASP A 29 -5.63 10.94 0.23
C ASP A 29 -4.91 11.11 1.57
N ASN A 30 -4.55 10.00 2.23
CA ASN A 30 -3.85 10.06 3.51
C ASN A 30 -2.36 10.35 3.31
N PRO A 31 -1.84 11.53 3.69
CA PRO A 31 -0.42 11.85 3.56
C PRO A 31 0.48 10.98 4.45
N ASN A 32 -0.07 10.39 5.51
CA ASN A 32 0.64 9.55 6.47
C ASN A 32 0.54 8.05 6.14
N ASP A 33 -0.03 7.69 4.98
CA ASP A 33 -0.13 6.27 4.61
C ASP A 33 1.25 5.69 4.30
N LYS A 34 1.42 4.43 4.71
CA LYS A 34 2.70 3.72 4.64
C LYS A 34 2.44 2.28 4.22
N ALA A 35 3.29 1.77 3.33
CA ALA A 35 3.40 0.34 3.05
C ALA A 35 4.64 -0.22 3.76
N PHE A 36 4.43 -1.09 4.73
CA PHE A 36 5.52 -1.81 5.40
C PHE A 36 6.02 -2.95 4.52
N ILE A 37 7.34 -3.07 4.37
CA ILE A 37 7.98 -4.15 3.61
C ILE A 37 8.70 -5.08 4.59
N PRO A 38 8.45 -6.40 4.55
CA PRO A 38 9.22 -7.35 5.34
C PRO A 38 10.66 -7.41 4.81
N LEU A 39 11.63 -7.10 5.66
CA LEU A 39 13.05 -7.26 5.34
C LEU A 39 13.52 -8.70 5.47
N GLU A 40 14.69 -9.01 4.90
CA GLU A 40 15.33 -10.31 5.10
C GLU A 40 15.91 -10.40 6.53
N PRO A 41 16.00 -11.61 7.13
CA PRO A 41 16.52 -11.79 8.50
C PRO A 41 17.89 -11.14 8.74
N SER A 42 18.78 -11.19 7.73
CA SER A 42 20.11 -10.57 7.79
C SER A 42 20.08 -9.04 7.79
N MET A 43 19.03 -8.42 7.26
CA MET A 43 18.86 -6.96 7.26
C MET A 43 18.39 -6.45 8.62
N TYR A 44 17.52 -7.19 9.31
CA TYR A 44 17.07 -6.80 10.65
C TYR A 44 18.24 -6.71 11.64
N GLN A 45 19.26 -7.57 11.51
CA GLN A 45 20.47 -7.50 12.33
C GLN A 45 21.29 -6.21 12.11
N LEU A 46 21.16 -5.59 10.92
CA LEU A 46 21.83 -4.34 10.57
C LEU A 46 20.99 -3.11 10.90
N CYS A 47 19.70 -3.32 11.14
CA CYS A 47 18.75 -2.25 11.36
C CYS A 47 18.79 -1.81 12.83
N SER A 48 19.11 -0.54 13.07
CA SER A 48 18.96 0.08 14.39
C SER A 48 17.67 0.90 14.50
N TRP A 49 16.87 0.93 13.44
CA TRP A 49 15.62 1.66 13.36
C TRP A 49 14.47 0.80 13.89
N SER A 50 13.46 1.46 14.46
CA SER A 50 12.21 0.81 14.78
C SER A 50 11.45 0.42 13.50
N SER A 51 10.64 -0.63 13.57
CA SER A 51 9.97 -1.21 12.40
C SER A 51 8.98 -0.24 11.72
N ASP A 52 8.39 0.67 12.48
CA ASP A 52 7.46 1.71 11.99
C ASP A 52 8.14 2.76 11.09
N LEU A 53 9.47 2.89 11.18
CA LEU A 53 10.26 3.77 10.32
C LEU A 53 10.65 3.11 8.99
N ILE A 54 10.53 1.78 8.87
CA ILE A 54 10.94 1.02 7.70
C ILE A 54 9.74 0.80 6.78
N HIS A 55 9.49 1.75 5.89
CA HIS A 55 8.32 1.72 5.02
C HIS A 55 8.57 2.38 3.65
N ILE A 56 7.62 2.18 2.74
CA ILE A 56 7.37 3.00 1.55
C ILE A 56 6.30 4.03 1.90
N GLY A 57 6.53 5.29 1.56
CA GLY A 57 5.53 6.34 1.72
C GLY A 57 4.44 6.30 0.64
N LYS A 58 3.34 7.03 0.87
CA LYS A 58 2.22 7.19 -0.06
C LYS A 58 2.61 7.50 -1.52
N GLU A 59 3.68 8.26 -1.73
CA GLU A 59 4.16 8.62 -3.07
C GLU A 59 5.15 7.60 -3.66
N GLY A 60 5.33 6.45 -3.03
CA GLY A 60 6.22 5.39 -3.47
C GLY A 60 7.67 5.57 -3.05
N ASN A 61 8.03 6.70 -2.44
CA ASN A 61 9.39 6.93 -1.97
C ASN A 61 9.72 6.01 -0.78
N PRO A 62 10.83 5.26 -0.83
CA PRO A 62 11.34 4.55 0.33
C PRO A 62 11.71 5.53 1.45
N SER A 63 11.41 5.14 2.69
CA SER A 63 11.82 5.90 3.87
C SER A 63 13.34 5.95 4.03
N PHE A 64 13.82 6.97 4.75
CA PHE A 64 15.23 7.13 5.07
C PHE A 64 15.83 5.90 5.78
N ALA A 65 15.10 5.36 6.77
CA ALA A 65 15.52 4.19 7.52
C ALA A 65 15.63 2.94 6.64
N LEU A 66 14.68 2.76 5.71
CA LEU A 66 14.71 1.68 4.72
C LEU A 66 15.93 1.80 3.80
N LEU A 67 16.17 2.96 3.20
CA LEU A 67 17.33 3.19 2.34
C LEU A 67 18.65 3.00 3.08
N SER A 68 18.76 3.54 4.30
CA SER A 68 19.96 3.41 5.12
C SER A 68 20.25 1.95 5.46
N THR A 69 19.21 1.17 5.77
CA THR A 69 19.34 -0.26 6.06
C THR A 69 19.81 -1.03 4.83
N LEU A 70 19.22 -0.75 3.66
CA LEU A 70 19.56 -1.44 2.42
C LEU A 70 20.95 -1.08 1.89
N ARG A 71 21.36 0.19 1.96
CA ARG A 71 22.72 0.63 1.60
C ARG A 71 23.79 -0.10 2.40
N LEU A 72 23.58 -0.20 3.71
CA LEU A 72 24.47 -0.90 4.62
C LEU A 72 24.48 -2.41 4.33
N TRP A 73 23.32 -3.01 4.04
CA TRP A 73 23.19 -4.41 3.67
C TRP A 73 23.92 -4.74 2.36
N ALA A 74 23.78 -3.89 1.34
CA ALA A 74 24.43 -4.05 0.04
C ALA A 74 25.95 -3.81 0.06
N THR A 75 26.50 -3.37 1.20
CA THR A 75 27.96 -3.22 1.38
C THR A 75 28.58 -4.54 1.88
N PRO A 76 29.79 -4.92 1.42
CA PRO A 76 30.58 -6.02 2.00
C PRO A 76 30.71 -5.93 3.52
N GLN A 77 30.64 -7.08 4.21
CA GLN A 77 30.49 -7.14 5.66
C GLN A 77 31.65 -6.47 6.43
N ASP A 78 32.86 -6.59 5.91
CA ASP A 78 34.10 -6.04 6.45
C ASP A 78 34.12 -4.51 6.46
N MET A 79 33.43 -3.86 5.52
CA MET A 79 33.38 -2.40 5.41
C MET A 79 32.20 -1.76 6.14
N ARG A 80 31.15 -2.52 6.49
CA ARG A 80 29.91 -1.96 7.08
C ARG A 80 30.14 -1.08 8.31
N LYS A 81 31.09 -1.47 9.18
CA LYS A 81 31.34 -0.72 10.43
C LYS A 81 31.92 0.68 10.17
N SER A 82 32.81 0.82 9.19
CA SER A 82 33.45 2.11 8.87
C SER A 82 32.49 3.07 8.15
N ILE A 83 31.59 2.54 7.33
CA ILE A 83 30.65 3.37 6.55
C ILE A 83 29.31 3.64 7.23
N LYS A 84 29.01 3.00 8.38
CA LYS A 84 27.70 3.09 9.04
C LYS A 84 27.26 4.53 9.32
N GLN A 85 28.13 5.34 9.93
CA GLN A 85 27.82 6.74 10.25
C GLN A 85 27.62 7.58 8.99
N TYR A 86 28.36 7.27 7.93
CA TYR A 86 28.24 7.94 6.64
C TYR A 86 26.88 7.68 6.00
N VAL A 87 26.40 6.42 6.02
CA VAL A 87 25.06 6.05 5.57
C VAL A 87 23.96 6.70 6.42
N TYR A 88 24.11 6.70 7.75
CA TYR A 88 23.14 7.29 8.67
C TYR A 88 23.10 8.82 8.63
N SER A 89 24.09 9.45 8.00
CA SER A 89 24.07 10.87 7.65
C SER A 89 23.33 11.15 6.34
N GLY A 90 22.82 10.11 5.67
CA GLY A 90 22.04 10.21 4.44
C GLY A 90 22.84 10.24 3.15
N ASN A 91 24.15 10.04 3.23
CA ASN A 91 25.02 10.06 2.06
C ASN A 91 24.84 8.80 1.20
N GLN A 92 24.95 8.97 -0.11
CA GLN A 92 25.03 7.86 -1.07
C GLN A 92 26.45 7.28 -1.05
N LEU A 93 26.56 5.96 -1.20
CA LEU A 93 27.85 5.26 -1.11
C LEU A 93 28.60 5.20 -2.44
N SER A 94 28.05 4.46 -3.40
CA SER A 94 28.56 4.36 -4.76
C SER A 94 27.40 4.14 -5.73
N PRO A 95 27.56 4.46 -7.02
CA PRO A 95 26.54 4.18 -8.03
C PRO A 95 26.07 2.72 -8.02
N GLU A 96 27.00 1.77 -7.89
CA GLU A 96 26.72 0.32 -7.88
C GLU A 96 25.90 -0.08 -6.66
N ASN A 97 26.22 0.49 -5.49
CA ASN A 97 25.46 0.26 -4.27
C ASN A 97 24.03 0.81 -4.39
N GLU A 98 23.88 2.05 -4.88
CA GLU A 98 22.57 2.67 -5.04
C GLU A 98 21.71 1.91 -6.08
N VAL A 99 22.30 1.50 -7.22
CA VAL A 99 21.62 0.65 -8.22
C VAL A 99 21.16 -0.66 -7.59
N SER A 100 22.03 -1.36 -6.85
CA SER A 100 21.70 -2.61 -6.17
C SER A 100 20.54 -2.45 -5.17
N VAL A 101 20.53 -1.34 -4.42
CA VAL A 101 19.44 -1.00 -3.49
C VAL A 101 18.12 -0.78 -4.22
N MET A 102 18.12 -0.02 -5.31
CA MET A 102 16.92 0.24 -6.11
C MET A 102 16.39 -1.02 -6.76
N GLU A 103 17.27 -1.87 -7.31
CA GLU A 103 16.89 -3.17 -7.89
C GLU A 103 16.30 -4.11 -6.85
N TRP A 104 16.88 -4.18 -5.65
CA TRP A 104 16.32 -4.96 -4.56
C TRP A 104 14.90 -4.49 -4.20
N LEU A 105 14.67 -3.19 -4.10
CA LEU A 105 13.34 -2.63 -3.79
C LEU A 105 12.32 -2.95 -4.89
N VAL A 106 12.70 -2.80 -6.17
CA VAL A 106 11.84 -3.17 -7.30
C VAL A 106 11.47 -4.65 -7.21
N HIS A 107 12.46 -5.53 -7.05
CA HIS A 107 12.25 -6.96 -6.95
C HIS A 107 11.35 -7.33 -5.77
N LYS A 108 11.60 -6.74 -4.59
CA LYS A 108 10.81 -7.00 -3.39
C LYS A 108 9.35 -6.56 -3.55
N CYS A 109 9.11 -5.39 -4.16
CA CYS A 109 7.74 -4.93 -4.45
C CYS A 109 7.02 -5.85 -5.44
N LEU A 110 7.70 -6.31 -6.48
CA LEU A 110 7.15 -7.26 -7.46
C LEU A 110 6.79 -8.60 -6.81
N LEU A 111 7.67 -9.14 -5.94
CA LEU A 111 7.39 -10.36 -5.18
C LEU A 111 6.17 -10.20 -4.27
N LEU A 112 6.09 -9.09 -3.53
CA LEU A 112 4.93 -8.81 -2.68
C LEU A 112 3.64 -8.74 -3.50
N LEU A 113 3.66 -8.00 -4.61
CA LEU A 113 2.50 -7.90 -5.51
C LEU A 113 2.10 -9.27 -6.09
N GLY A 114 3.06 -10.10 -6.47
CA GLY A 114 2.82 -11.45 -7.00
C GLY A 114 2.24 -12.43 -5.97
N ASN A 115 2.49 -12.20 -4.67
CA ASN A 115 1.98 -13.02 -3.58
C ASN A 115 0.56 -12.60 -3.12
N LEU A 116 0.03 -11.47 -3.60
CA LEU A 116 -1.32 -11.03 -3.25
C LEU A 116 -2.37 -11.78 -4.08
N PRO A 117 -3.54 -12.09 -3.49
CA PRO A 117 -4.58 -12.88 -4.17
C PRO A 117 -5.28 -12.13 -5.31
N THR A 118 -5.18 -10.80 -5.35
CA THR A 118 -5.83 -9.97 -6.38
C THR A 118 -4.85 -8.95 -6.96
N SER A 119 -5.03 -8.60 -8.23
CA SER A 119 -4.24 -7.56 -8.90
C SER A 119 -4.75 -6.14 -8.56
N LEU A 120 -3.94 -5.12 -8.84
CA LEU A 120 -4.37 -3.72 -8.69
C LEU A 120 -5.60 -3.44 -9.55
N GLU A 121 -5.58 -3.91 -10.80
CA GLU A 121 -6.65 -3.67 -11.77
C GLU A 121 -7.94 -4.39 -11.41
N SER A 122 -7.84 -5.63 -10.90
CA SER A 122 -8.98 -6.38 -10.38
C SER A 122 -9.67 -5.62 -9.25
N ASP A 123 -8.90 -5.05 -8.32
CA ASP A 123 -9.46 -4.27 -7.21
C ASP A 123 -10.06 -2.93 -7.64
N LYS A 124 -9.46 -2.24 -8.62
CA LYS A 124 -10.03 -1.02 -9.19
C LYS A 124 -11.40 -1.30 -9.80
N ASN A 125 -11.49 -2.35 -10.61
CA ASN A 125 -12.72 -2.74 -11.29
C ASN A 125 -13.78 -3.20 -10.28
N LEU A 126 -13.38 -3.97 -9.27
CA LEU A 126 -14.29 -4.38 -8.20
C LEU A 126 -14.79 -3.18 -7.39
N LEU A 127 -13.92 -2.24 -7.03
CA LEU A 127 -14.31 -1.06 -6.27
C LEU A 127 -15.27 -0.18 -7.07
N ARG A 128 -14.98 0.05 -8.37
CA ARG A 128 -15.88 0.77 -9.28
C ARG A 128 -17.25 0.11 -9.38
N PHE A 129 -17.29 -1.22 -9.52
CA PHE A 129 -18.55 -1.98 -9.52
C PHE A 129 -19.32 -1.81 -8.20
N VAL A 130 -18.62 -1.90 -7.06
CA VAL A 130 -19.20 -1.72 -5.72
C VAL A 130 -19.74 -0.30 -5.51
N ASP A 131 -19.04 0.71 -6.00
CA ASP A 131 -19.47 2.12 -5.95
C ASP A 131 -20.71 2.35 -6.80
N ASN A 132 -20.74 1.85 -8.04
CA ASN A 132 -21.94 1.93 -8.89
C ASN A 132 -23.16 1.24 -8.25
N THR A 133 -22.92 0.10 -7.58
CA THR A 133 -23.99 -0.65 -6.88
C THR A 133 -24.60 0.16 -5.72
N LEU A 134 -23.82 1.03 -5.08
CA LEU A 134 -24.28 1.94 -4.03
C LEU A 134 -25.12 3.09 -4.57
N GLU A 135 -24.77 3.63 -5.74
CA GLU A 135 -25.39 4.83 -6.31
C GLU A 135 -26.72 4.50 -7.01
N ASP A 136 -26.80 3.42 -7.77
CA ASP A 136 -27.94 3.21 -8.67
C ASP A 136 -29.07 2.35 -8.08
N CYS A 137 -28.83 1.57 -7.01
CA CYS A 137 -29.78 0.57 -6.45
C CYS A 137 -30.43 -0.38 -7.48
N LYS A 138 -30.02 -0.31 -8.75
CA LYS A 138 -30.50 -1.10 -9.89
C LYS A 138 -29.27 -1.80 -10.42
N MET A 139 -29.08 -3.05 -10.00
CA MET A 139 -28.12 -3.92 -10.66
C MET A 139 -28.69 -4.23 -12.04
N GLU A 140 -28.22 -3.54 -13.07
CA GLU A 140 -28.40 -4.01 -14.43
C GLU A 140 -27.62 -5.33 -14.60
N SER A 141 -28.16 -6.22 -15.41
CA SER A 141 -27.72 -7.61 -15.63
C SER A 141 -26.38 -7.72 -16.37
N GLY A 142 -25.37 -6.95 -15.96
CA GLY A 142 -23.99 -7.12 -16.37
C GLY A 142 -23.33 -8.29 -15.63
N GLU A 143 -22.24 -8.80 -16.19
CA GLU A 143 -21.43 -9.83 -15.54
C GLU A 143 -20.92 -9.32 -14.17
N MET A 144 -21.31 -10.01 -13.11
CA MET A 144 -20.90 -9.66 -11.75
C MET A 144 -19.48 -10.18 -11.49
N PRO A 145 -18.60 -9.38 -10.85
CA PRO A 145 -17.28 -9.85 -10.47
C PRO A 145 -17.36 -11.10 -9.57
N LEU A 146 -16.52 -12.11 -9.84
CA LEU A 146 -16.51 -13.37 -9.09
C LEU A 146 -16.31 -13.18 -7.58
N GLU A 147 -15.42 -12.26 -7.17
CA GLU A 147 -15.21 -11.96 -5.74
C GLU A 147 -16.48 -11.40 -5.07
N PHE A 148 -17.28 -10.62 -5.81
CA PHE A 148 -18.56 -10.12 -5.32
C PHE A 148 -19.57 -11.26 -5.14
N LEU A 149 -19.66 -12.18 -6.10
CA LEU A 149 -20.51 -13.38 -5.97
C LEU A 149 -20.10 -14.24 -4.77
N ASN A 150 -18.79 -14.49 -4.61
CA ASN A 150 -18.26 -15.22 -3.46
C ASN A 150 -18.58 -14.51 -2.13
N PHE A 151 -18.49 -13.18 -2.11
CA PHE A 151 -18.91 -12.38 -0.97
C PHE A 151 -20.39 -12.59 -0.64
N LEU A 152 -21.29 -12.48 -1.62
CA LEU A 152 -22.73 -12.75 -1.43
C LEU A 152 -22.98 -14.16 -0.90
N GLN A 153 -22.31 -15.17 -1.47
CA GLN A 153 -22.44 -16.56 -1.05
C GLN A 153 -22.02 -16.74 0.41
N SER A 154 -20.88 -16.15 0.80
CA SER A 154 -20.37 -16.23 2.17
C SER A 154 -21.28 -15.60 3.22
N LYS A 155 -22.23 -14.75 2.79
CA LYS A 155 -23.22 -14.10 3.63
C LYS A 155 -24.63 -14.70 3.48
N ASN A 156 -24.77 -15.80 2.73
CA ASN A 156 -26.04 -16.47 2.42
C ASN A 156 -27.06 -15.56 1.71
N LEU A 157 -26.58 -14.59 0.92
CA LEU A 157 -27.42 -13.62 0.21
C LEU A 157 -27.78 -14.07 -1.22
N ILE A 158 -27.24 -15.20 -1.68
CA ILE A 158 -27.55 -15.77 -2.99
C ILE A 158 -28.91 -16.49 -2.91
N GLY A 159 -29.87 -16.06 -3.73
CA GLY A 159 -31.23 -16.60 -3.76
C GLY A 159 -32.28 -15.77 -2.99
N GLU A 160 -31.86 -14.66 -2.37
CA GLU A 160 -32.76 -13.75 -1.67
C GLU A 160 -33.51 -12.80 -2.63
N LYS A 161 -34.73 -12.39 -2.24
CA LYS A 161 -35.60 -11.51 -3.04
C LYS A 161 -34.84 -10.23 -3.50
N PRO A 162 -35.19 -9.62 -4.65
CA PRO A 162 -34.58 -8.38 -5.15
C PRO A 162 -34.49 -7.22 -4.12
N CYS A 163 -35.39 -7.20 -3.13
CA CYS A 163 -35.37 -6.27 -2.00
C CYS A 163 -34.15 -6.38 -1.07
N LEU A 164 -33.52 -7.55 -0.95
CA LEU A 164 -32.38 -7.75 -0.06
C LEU A 164 -31.08 -7.24 -0.70
N ILE A 165 -30.94 -7.40 -2.02
CA ILE A 165 -29.86 -6.84 -2.83
C ILE A 165 -29.90 -5.29 -2.82
N THR A 166 -31.08 -4.68 -2.88
CA THR A 166 -31.23 -3.21 -2.75
C THR A 166 -30.92 -2.69 -1.34
N SER A 167 -31.01 -3.55 -0.32
CA SER A 167 -30.62 -3.23 1.06
C SER A 167 -29.15 -3.51 1.38
N LEU A 168 -28.48 -4.32 0.55
CA LEU A 168 -27.10 -4.76 0.75
C LEU A 168 -26.10 -3.62 0.97
N PRO A 169 -26.16 -2.50 0.21
CA PRO A 169 -25.26 -1.37 0.41
C PRO A 169 -25.38 -0.74 1.81
N LYS A 170 -26.52 -0.93 2.48
CA LYS A 170 -26.79 -0.41 3.84
C LYS A 170 -26.27 -1.33 4.94
N THR A 171 -25.76 -2.51 4.59
CA THR A 171 -25.29 -3.47 5.59
C THR A 171 -23.87 -3.14 6.07
N ARG A 172 -23.63 -3.36 7.36
CA ARG A 172 -22.31 -3.16 7.99
C ARG A 172 -21.22 -4.03 7.34
N TYR A 173 -21.56 -5.26 6.93
CA TYR A 173 -20.60 -6.18 6.32
C TYR A 173 -20.14 -5.71 4.95
N PHE A 174 -21.06 -5.17 4.14
CA PHE A 174 -20.75 -4.60 2.84
C PHE A 174 -19.82 -3.39 2.96
N HIS A 175 -20.12 -2.47 3.89
CA HIS A 175 -19.27 -1.31 4.13
C HIS A 175 -17.86 -1.70 4.58
N LYS A 176 -17.74 -2.68 5.49
CA LYS A 176 -16.43 -3.20 5.92
C LYS A 176 -15.66 -3.84 4.78
N TRP A 177 -16.33 -4.63 3.94
CA TRP A 177 -15.70 -5.26 2.79
C TRP A 177 -15.23 -4.24 1.75
N LYS A 178 -16.06 -3.22 1.46
CA LYS A 178 -15.68 -2.08 0.62
C LYS A 178 -14.42 -1.36 1.14
N LEU A 179 -14.35 -1.09 2.44
CA LEU A 179 -13.17 -0.47 3.05
C LEU A 179 -11.93 -1.36 2.93
N ALA A 180 -12.08 -2.68 3.08
CA ALA A 180 -10.97 -3.61 2.87
C ALA A 180 -10.46 -3.58 1.43
N ILE A 181 -11.36 -3.55 0.43
CA ILE A 181 -11.01 -3.40 -1.00
C ILE A 181 -10.26 -2.08 -1.22
N LYS A 182 -10.76 -0.98 -0.67
CA LYS A 182 -10.12 0.34 -0.80
C LYS A 182 -8.72 0.35 -0.20
N TRP A 183 -8.55 -0.22 1.00
CA TRP A 183 -7.25 -0.30 1.67
C TRP A 183 -6.23 -1.11 0.86
N ARG A 184 -6.59 -2.33 0.41
CA ARG A 184 -5.66 -3.18 -0.36
C ARG A 184 -5.32 -2.58 -1.73
N LEU A 185 -6.25 -1.83 -2.33
CA LEU A 185 -5.99 -1.06 -3.54
C LEU A 185 -4.92 0.02 -3.31
N HIS A 186 -5.04 0.78 -2.22
CA HIS A 186 -4.06 1.80 -1.84
C HIS A 186 -2.68 1.19 -1.55
N PHE A 187 -2.65 0.08 -0.81
CA PHE A 187 -1.41 -0.65 -0.53
C PHE A 187 -0.69 -1.05 -1.82
N LYS A 188 -1.40 -1.66 -2.77
CA LYS A 188 -0.85 -2.03 -4.07
C LYS A 188 -0.38 -0.82 -4.88
N ALA A 189 -1.13 0.28 -4.85
CA ALA A 189 -0.73 1.50 -5.53
C ALA A 189 0.59 2.07 -4.99
N MET A 190 0.82 2.04 -3.67
CA MET A 190 2.10 2.44 -3.08
C MET A 190 3.27 1.57 -3.58
N LEU A 191 3.08 0.25 -3.69
CA LEU A 191 4.11 -0.64 -4.22
C LEU A 191 4.44 -0.36 -5.69
N TYR A 192 3.43 -0.13 -6.55
CA TYR A 192 3.65 0.26 -7.94
C TYR A 192 4.37 1.61 -8.08
N LYS A 193 3.98 2.61 -7.28
CA LYS A 193 4.69 3.90 -7.24
C LYS A 193 6.14 3.72 -6.79
N CYS A 194 6.42 2.81 -5.85
CA CYS A 194 7.78 2.51 -5.44
C CYS A 194 8.60 1.89 -6.56
N ILE A 195 8.02 0.97 -7.33
CA ILE A 195 8.68 0.40 -8.51
C ILE A 195 9.04 1.51 -9.50
N GLU A 196 8.10 2.40 -9.80
CA GLU A 196 8.33 3.53 -10.70
C GLU A 196 9.43 4.47 -10.17
N TYR A 197 9.37 4.84 -8.90
CA TYR A 197 10.37 5.68 -8.24
C TYR A 197 11.77 5.06 -8.31
N CYS A 198 11.90 3.80 -7.93
CA CYS A 198 13.19 3.11 -7.89
C CYS A 198 13.77 2.91 -9.29
N THR A 199 12.92 2.56 -10.27
CA THR A 199 13.33 2.41 -11.69
C THR A 199 13.87 3.73 -12.23
N LYS A 200 13.12 4.83 -12.07
CA LYS A 200 13.57 6.17 -12.50
C LYS A 200 14.86 6.59 -11.81
N THR A 201 14.98 6.32 -10.51
CA THR A 201 16.17 6.68 -9.73
C THR A 201 17.39 5.89 -10.20
N ARG A 202 17.23 4.57 -10.41
CA ARG A 202 18.26 3.70 -10.97
C ARG A 202 18.73 4.18 -12.34
N ASP A 203 17.81 4.44 -13.25
CA ASP A 203 18.14 4.85 -14.63
C ASP A 203 18.85 6.22 -14.63
N LYS A 204 18.47 7.13 -13.73
CA LYS A 204 19.17 8.40 -13.50
C LYS A 204 20.60 8.17 -13.02
N ILE A 205 20.82 7.30 -12.04
CA ILE A 205 22.17 6.98 -11.53
C ILE A 205 23.04 6.42 -12.66
N ILE A 206 22.52 5.48 -13.45
CA ILE A 206 23.23 4.88 -14.58
C ILE A 206 23.60 5.97 -15.61
N SER A 207 22.66 6.85 -15.96
CA SER A 207 22.90 7.93 -16.93
C SER A 207 23.93 8.98 -16.50
N GLN A 208 24.18 9.13 -15.19
CA GLN A 208 25.14 10.11 -14.66
C GLN A 208 26.57 9.56 -14.56
N ASN A 209 26.74 8.24 -14.70
CA ASN A 209 28.01 7.54 -14.58
C ASN A 209 28.49 6.91 -15.91
N HIS A 210 27.81 7.24 -17.02
CA HIS A 210 28.23 6.98 -18.40
C HIS A 210 28.46 8.30 -19.13
#